data_AF-A0A961R495-F1
#
_entry.id   AF-A0A961R495-F1
#
_cell.length_a   1.000
_cell.length_b   1.000
_cell.length_c   1.000
_cell.angle_alpha   90.00
_cell.angle_beta   90.00
_cell.angle_gamma   90.00
#
_symmetry.space_group_name_H-M   'P 1'
#
loop_
_entity.id
_entity.type
_entity.pdbx_description
1 polymer ?
#
loop_
_entity_poly.entity_id
_entity_poly.type
_entity_poly.pdbx_seq_one_letter_code
_entity_poly.pdbx_strand_id
1 'polypeptide(L)'
;APASAQLVGPNIAPSSPPPPPPPPPPKIEVPVVPKLDDPPHADLKAPPRTPYSRRVTKCLEEAAAAGLDASARAAYSRACANR
;
A
#
# COMPACT_ATOMS: atom_id res chain seq x y z
N ALA A 1 16.92 35.29 25.37
CA ALA A 1 16.49 34.68 26.64
C ALA A 1 17.16 33.31 26.78
N PRO A 2 17.77 32.97 27.94
CA PRO A 2 18.47 31.69 28.11
C PRO A 2 17.53 30.53 28.44
N ALA A 3 18.07 29.33 28.24
CA ALA A 3 17.42 28.02 28.08
C ALA A 3 16.75 27.42 29.34
N SER A 4 15.73 26.58 29.11
CA SER A 4 15.13 25.71 30.13
C SER A 4 15.96 24.43 30.29
N ALA A 5 16.34 24.09 31.53
CA ALA A 5 16.99 22.83 31.87
C ALA A 5 15.93 21.76 32.21
N GLN A 6 16.14 20.53 31.75
CA GLN A 6 15.31 19.38 32.11
C GLN A 6 16.01 18.57 33.21
N LEU A 7 15.29 18.34 34.31
CA LEU A 7 15.76 17.57 35.46
C LEU A 7 15.64 16.07 35.12
N VAL A 8 16.75 15.42 34.77
CA VAL A 8 16.79 13.96 34.56
C VAL A 8 17.24 13.30 35.86
N GLY A 9 16.27 12.90 36.68
CA GLY A 9 16.52 12.02 37.83
C GLY A 9 16.58 10.54 37.38
N PRO A 10 17.34 9.67 38.06
CA PRO A 10 17.63 8.31 37.59
C PRO A 10 16.46 7.30 37.68
N ASN A 11 15.23 7.74 37.96
CA ASN A 11 14.14 6.81 38.31
C ASN A 11 12.77 7.08 37.66
N ILE A 12 12.75 7.54 36.41
CA ILE A 12 11.52 7.50 35.61
C ILE A 12 11.55 6.20 34.78
N ALA A 13 11.23 5.07 35.41
CA ALA A 13 10.93 3.85 34.68
C ALA A 13 9.44 3.88 34.29
N PRO A 14 9.08 4.12 33.02
CA PRO A 14 7.71 3.88 32.60
C PRO A 14 7.47 2.37 32.65
N SER A 15 6.61 1.92 33.57
CA SER A 15 6.09 0.56 33.54
C SER A 15 5.28 0.42 32.25
N SER A 16 5.85 -0.26 31.27
CA SER A 16 5.15 -0.51 30.02
C SER A 16 4.06 -1.56 30.28
N PRO A 17 2.82 -1.36 29.82
CA PRO A 17 1.79 -2.38 29.93
C PRO A 17 2.24 -3.64 29.16
N PRO A 18 1.79 -4.84 29.58
CA PRO A 18 2.11 -6.06 28.87
C PRO A 18 1.58 -5.99 27.42
N PRO A 19 2.28 -6.59 26.46
CA PRO A 19 1.85 -6.61 25.07
C PRO A 19 0.50 -7.33 24.92
N PRO A 20 -0.33 -6.93 23.93
CA PRO A 20 -1.59 -7.63 23.65
C PRO A 20 -1.33 -9.08 23.21
N PRO A 21 -2.31 -9.98 23.41
CA PRO A 21 -2.19 -11.36 22.95
C PRO A 21 -2.08 -11.42 21.42
N PRO A 22 -1.41 -12.46 20.87
CA PRO A 22 -1.31 -12.65 19.43
C PRO A 22 -2.70 -12.88 18.80
N PRO A 23 -2.89 -12.50 17.52
CA PRO A 23 -4.13 -12.79 16.80
C PRO A 23 -4.36 -14.31 16.69
N PRO A 24 -5.63 -14.75 16.55
CA PRO A 24 -5.93 -16.15 16.30
C PRO A 24 -5.29 -16.62 14.97
N PRO A 25 -4.96 -17.91 14.85
CA PRO A 25 -4.46 -18.46 13.60
C PRO A 25 -5.50 -18.26 12.48
N PRO A 26 -5.05 -18.07 11.23
CA PRO A 26 -5.95 -17.98 10.08
C PRO A 26 -6.75 -19.27 9.96
N LYS A 27 -8.04 -19.13 9.62
CA LYS A 27 -8.87 -20.29 9.28
C LYS A 27 -8.36 -20.87 7.97
N ILE A 28 -8.03 -22.17 7.97
CA ILE A 28 -7.82 -22.90 6.72
C ILE A 28 -9.20 -23.21 6.15
N GLU A 29 -9.64 -22.40 5.19
CA GLU A 29 -10.85 -22.69 4.41
C GLU A 29 -10.46 -23.57 3.23
N VAL A 30 -11.15 -24.70 3.08
CA VAL A 30 -10.99 -25.57 1.91
C VAL A 30 -11.61 -24.85 0.71
N PRO A 31 -10.87 -24.68 -0.41
CA PRO A 31 -11.46 -24.14 -1.62
C PRO A 31 -12.66 -24.99 -2.06
N VAL A 32 -13.75 -24.33 -2.46
CA VAL A 32 -14.93 -25.03 -2.98
C VAL A 32 -14.52 -25.83 -4.22
N VAL A 33 -14.79 -27.14 -4.22
CA VAL A 33 -14.58 -27.99 -5.40
C VAL A 33 -15.66 -27.65 -6.42
N PRO A 34 -15.30 -27.25 -7.65
CA PRO A 34 -16.28 -27.05 -8.72
C PRO A 34 -17.04 -28.35 -8.99
N LYS A 35 -18.38 -28.31 -9.05
CA LYS A 35 -19.20 -29.46 -9.45
C LYS A 35 -19.35 -29.49 -10.97
N LEU A 36 -19.40 -30.68 -11.55
CA LEU A 36 -19.48 -30.86 -13.01
C LEU A 36 -20.83 -30.39 -13.59
N ASP A 37 -21.90 -30.53 -12.82
CA ASP A 37 -23.27 -30.16 -13.24
C ASP A 37 -23.66 -28.72 -12.87
N ASP A 38 -22.76 -27.94 -12.26
CA ASP A 38 -23.03 -26.54 -11.96
C ASP A 38 -22.88 -25.69 -13.24
N PRO A 39 -23.85 -24.81 -13.56
CA PRO A 39 -23.73 -23.93 -14.71
C PRO A 39 -22.53 -22.99 -14.52
N PRO A 40 -21.77 -22.68 -15.59
CA PRO A 40 -20.66 -21.73 -15.48
C PRO A 40 -21.18 -20.36 -15.05
N HIS A 41 -20.72 -19.91 -13.88
CA HIS A 41 -20.99 -18.55 -13.41
C HIS A 41 -20.04 -17.58 -14.13
N ALA A 42 -20.60 -16.67 -14.92
CA ALA A 42 -19.82 -15.58 -15.48
C ALA A 42 -19.45 -14.62 -14.34
N ASP A 43 -18.16 -14.49 -14.04
CA ASP A 43 -17.68 -13.44 -13.16
C ASP A 43 -17.77 -12.11 -13.90
N LEU A 44 -18.82 -11.34 -13.63
CA LEU A 44 -19.06 -10.03 -14.23
C LEU A 44 -18.18 -8.94 -13.59
N LYS A 45 -17.32 -9.29 -12.64
CA LYS A 45 -16.48 -8.32 -11.96
C LYS A 45 -15.38 -7.83 -12.90
N ALA A 46 -15.29 -6.51 -13.04
CA ALA A 46 -14.18 -5.91 -13.75
C ALA A 46 -12.85 -6.34 -13.10
N PRO A 47 -11.83 -6.68 -13.90
CA PRO A 47 -10.52 -7.01 -13.34
C PRO A 47 -10.00 -5.86 -12.48
N PRO A 48 -9.31 -6.17 -11.38
CA PRO A 48 -8.80 -5.13 -10.48
C PRO A 48 -7.90 -4.18 -11.27
N ARG A 49 -8.25 -2.88 -11.24
CA ARG A 49 -7.43 -1.84 -11.87
C ARG A 49 -6.09 -1.76 -11.15
N THR A 50 -5.01 -1.58 -11.90
CA THR A 50 -3.70 -1.29 -11.30
C THR A 50 -3.80 -0.06 -10.40
N PRO A 51 -3.16 -0.06 -9.21
CA PRO A 51 -3.23 1.08 -8.31
C PRO A 51 -2.62 2.32 -8.96
N TYR A 52 -3.11 3.50 -8.57
CA TYR A 52 -2.70 4.77 -9.17
C TYR A 52 -1.18 4.99 -9.08
N SER A 53 -0.57 4.71 -7.92
CA SER A 53 0.89 4.84 -7.74
C SER A 53 1.69 4.03 -8.76
N ARG A 54 1.24 2.81 -9.07
CA ARG A 54 1.89 1.95 -10.06
C ARG A 54 1.75 2.48 -11.48
N ARG A 55 0.60 3.10 -11.81
CA ARG A 55 0.44 3.81 -13.09
C ARG A 55 1.38 5.01 -13.17
N VAL A 56 1.50 5.81 -12.11
CA VAL A 56 2.43 6.95 -12.07
C VAL A 56 3.88 6.50 -12.29
N THR A 57 4.34 5.45 -11.60
CA THR A 57 5.71 4.92 -11.79
C THR A 57 5.97 4.51 -13.23
N LYS A 58 5.06 3.74 -13.84
CA LYS A 58 5.19 3.34 -15.25
C LYS A 58 5.24 4.55 -16.18
N CYS A 59 4.37 5.53 -15.98
CA CYS A 59 4.37 6.75 -16.80
C CYS A 59 5.63 7.60 -16.60
N LEU A 60 6.23 7.60 -15.39
CA LEU A 60 7.52 8.26 -15.14
C LEU A 60 8.66 7.57 -15.91
N GLU A 61 8.67 6.24 -15.96
CA GLU A 61 9.64 5.45 -16.72
C GLU A 61 9.50 5.69 -18.22
N GLU A 62 8.28 5.69 -18.76
CA GLU A 62 8.01 6.03 -20.17
C GLU A 62 8.48 7.44 -20.52
N ALA A 63 8.19 8.43 -19.68
CA ALA A 63 8.68 9.79 -19.85
C ALA A 63 10.21 9.89 -19.77
N ALA A 64 10.84 9.06 -18.93
CA ALA A 64 12.29 8.99 -18.86
C ALA A 64 12.89 8.39 -20.13
N ALA A 65 12.31 7.31 -20.64
CA ALA A 65 12.70 6.70 -21.90
C ALA A 65 12.49 7.64 -23.10
N ALA A 66 11.47 8.51 -23.03
CA ALA A 66 11.23 9.57 -24.01
C ALA A 66 12.19 10.77 -23.89
N GLY A 67 13.10 10.78 -22.90
CA GLY A 67 14.06 11.86 -22.72
C GLY A 67 13.45 13.16 -22.17
N LEU A 68 12.26 13.11 -21.57
CA LEU A 68 11.64 14.30 -20.99
C LEU A 68 12.44 14.79 -19.79
N ASP A 69 12.59 16.12 -19.71
CA ASP A 69 13.13 16.81 -18.54
C ASP A 69 12.25 16.60 -17.30
N ALA A 70 12.75 16.97 -16.13
CA ALA A 70 12.05 16.72 -14.87
C ALA A 70 10.66 17.37 -14.80
N SER A 71 10.48 18.56 -15.37
CA SER A 71 9.21 19.29 -15.34
C SER A 71 8.19 18.65 -16.29
N ALA A 72 8.61 18.34 -17.52
CA ALA A 72 7.78 17.68 -18.51
C ALA A 72 7.42 16.25 -18.09
N ARG A 73 8.36 15.53 -17.47
CA ARG A 73 8.14 14.20 -16.88
C ARG A 73 7.10 14.23 -15.76
N ALA A 74 7.15 15.22 -14.88
CA ALA A 74 6.17 15.37 -13.80
C ALA A 74 4.76 15.68 -14.35
N ALA A 75 4.64 16.54 -15.35
CA ALA A 75 3.36 16.83 -16.00
C ALA A 75 2.82 15.60 -16.77
N TYR A 76 3.67 14.92 -17.55
CA TYR A 76 3.32 13.73 -18.32
C TYR A 76 2.80 12.61 -17.41
N SER A 77 3.52 12.28 -16.34
CA SER A 77 3.14 11.17 -15.46
C SER A 77 1.77 11.34 -14.81
N ARG A 78 1.41 12.58 -14.41
CA ARG A 78 0.08 12.91 -13.89
C ARG A 78 -1.00 12.74 -14.95
N ALA A 79 -0.77 13.22 -16.17
CA ALA A 79 -1.73 13.12 -17.26
C ALA A 79 -1.89 11.67 -17.78
N CYS A 80 -0.81 10.90 -17.81
CA CYS A 80 -0.78 9.50 -18.24
C CYS A 80 -1.47 8.57 -17.23
N ALA A 81 -1.24 8.75 -15.92
CA ALA A 81 -1.81 7.88 -14.88
C ALA A 81 -3.35 8.01 -14.72
N ASN A 82 -3.93 9.07 -15.28
CA ASN A 82 -5.38 9.32 -15.32
C ASN A 82 -6.09 8.71 -16.54
N ARG A 83 -5.33 8.16 -17.50
CA ARG A 83 -5.87 7.40 -18.64
C ARG A 83 -6.16 5.96 -18.19
#